data_AF-A0A7J2Y934-F1
#
_entry.id   AF-A0A7J2Y934-F1
#
_cell.length_a   1.000
_cell.length_b   1.000
_cell.length_c   1.000
_cell.angle_alpha   90.00
_cell.angle_beta   90.00
_cell.angle_gamma   90.00
#
_symmetry.space_group_name_H-M   'P 1'
#
loop_
_entity.id
_entity.type
_entity.pdbx_description
1 polymer ?
#
loop_
_entity_poly.entity_id
_entity_poly.type
_entity_poly.pdbx_seq_one_letter_code
_entity_poly.pdbx_strand_id
1 'polypeptide(L)'
;MADRRKDIEETFARIGRPLRWPTGRFRRRRVATKNFIGYRFTRPRGRSVLGFAVGFILGDGVVPSAVDPPEAVTYVFVKPVASALHREVVSRPRSLVRRLVRESERVALPFAFDPASEICAIRTRSMRAVPPELFALVASDFFLHSYRSLWSSGFLGPVRGPRRRIRKRR
;
A
#
# COMPACT_ATOMS: atom_id res chain seq x y z
N MET A 1 24.44 1.92 10.86
CA MET A 1 23.61 0.96 10.11
C MET A 1 24.33 0.65 8.81
N ALA A 2 24.48 -0.62 8.42
CA ALA A 2 25.05 -0.98 7.12
C ALA A 2 24.27 -0.28 5.98
N ASP A 3 24.96 0.19 4.95
CA ASP A 3 24.32 0.83 3.80
C ASP A 3 23.52 -0.22 3.00
N ARG A 4 22.22 -0.30 3.28
CA ARG A 4 21.27 -1.23 2.65
C ARG A 4 20.74 -0.73 1.30
N ARG A 5 21.31 0.33 0.74
CA ARG A 5 20.81 0.95 -0.49
C ARG A 5 20.83 0.00 -1.68
N LYS A 6 21.89 -0.79 -1.84
CA LYS A 6 22.01 -1.80 -2.90
C LYS A 6 20.88 -2.84 -2.81
N ASP A 7 20.62 -3.35 -1.60
CA ASP A 7 19.57 -4.35 -1.34
C ASP A 7 18.17 -3.80 -1.69
N ILE A 8 17.93 -2.52 -1.36
CA ILE A 8 16.67 -1.81 -1.68
C ILE A 8 16.51 -1.65 -3.20
N GLU A 9 17.56 -1.24 -3.90
CA GLU A 9 17.56 -1.08 -5.35
C GLU A 9 17.32 -2.42 -6.06
N GLU A 10 17.97 -3.48 -5.59
CA GLU A 10 17.75 -4.84 -6.09
C GLU A 10 16.30 -5.31 -5.85
N THR A 11 15.74 -5.03 -4.67
CA THR A 11 14.33 -5.34 -4.38
C THR A 11 13.42 -4.69 -5.41
N PHE A 12 13.57 -3.38 -5.66
CA PHE A 12 12.73 -2.67 -6.62
C PHE A 12 12.94 -3.10 -8.06
N ALA A 13 14.14 -3.55 -8.43
CA ALA A 13 14.39 -4.18 -9.72
C ALA A 13 13.57 -5.47 -9.87
N ARG A 14 13.57 -6.33 -8.83
CA ARG A 14 12.81 -7.60 -8.80
C ARG A 14 11.29 -7.38 -8.87
N ILE A 15 10.74 -6.44 -8.10
CA ILE A 15 9.30 -6.12 -8.13
C ILE A 15 8.91 -5.09 -9.21
N GLY A 16 9.81 -4.80 -10.15
CA GLY A 16 9.63 -3.75 -11.15
C GLY A 16 8.38 -3.94 -12.02
N ARG A 17 7.99 -5.18 -12.36
CA ARG A 17 6.75 -5.46 -13.10
C ARG A 17 5.49 -5.11 -12.29
N PRO A 18 5.28 -5.64 -11.06
CA PRO A 18 4.19 -5.20 -10.18
C PRO A 18 4.09 -3.68 -9.99
N LEU A 19 5.22 -2.98 -9.85
CA LEU A 19 5.25 -1.51 -9.74
C LEU A 19 4.82 -0.78 -11.01
N ARG A 20 4.82 -1.47 -12.16
CA ARG A 20 4.43 -0.99 -13.49
C ARG A 20 3.04 -1.49 -13.93
N TRP A 21 2.37 -2.34 -13.15
CA TRP A 21 1.01 -2.78 -13.45
C TRP A 21 0.12 -1.55 -13.67
N PRO A 22 -0.86 -1.60 -14.58
CA PRO A 22 -1.74 -0.48 -14.88
C PRO A 22 -2.67 -0.24 -13.68
N THR A 23 -2.16 0.43 -12.66
CA THR A 23 -2.94 1.12 -11.64
C THR A 23 -3.56 2.35 -12.32
N GLY A 24 -4.31 2.19 -13.42
CA GLY A 24 -4.57 3.20 -14.46
C GLY A 24 -5.26 4.50 -14.01
N ARG A 25 -5.47 4.70 -12.71
CA ARG A 25 -5.95 5.94 -12.08
C ARG A 25 -5.09 6.43 -10.90
N PHE A 26 -4.00 5.74 -10.57
CA PHE A 26 -3.03 6.18 -9.57
C PHE A 26 -1.83 6.79 -10.27
N ARG A 27 -1.52 8.03 -9.91
CA ARG A 27 -0.26 8.69 -10.25
C ARG A 27 0.83 8.09 -9.37
N ARG A 28 1.88 7.55 -10.00
CA ARG A 28 3.04 6.98 -9.32
C ARG A 28 4.12 8.05 -9.16
N ARG A 29 4.67 8.20 -7.95
CA ARG A 29 5.81 9.06 -7.64
C ARG A 29 6.83 8.26 -6.84
N ARG A 30 8.11 8.33 -7.23
CA ARG A 30 9.21 7.84 -6.39
C ARG A 30 9.44 8.84 -5.25
N VAL A 31 9.62 8.33 -4.04
CA VAL A 31 9.92 9.12 -2.84
C VAL A 31 11.22 8.55 -2.27
N ALA A 32 12.23 9.40 -2.12
CA ALA A 32 13.49 9.05 -1.50
C ALA A 32 13.86 10.19 -0.54
N THR A 33 13.87 9.88 0.76
CA THR A 33 14.27 10.76 1.85
C THR A 33 15.23 10.00 2.76
N LYS A 34 15.81 10.67 3.75
CA LYS A 34 16.66 10.02 4.76
C LYS A 34 15.97 8.88 5.52
N ASN A 35 14.65 8.96 5.72
CA ASN A 35 13.91 7.99 6.52
C ASN A 35 13.02 7.07 5.67
N PHE A 36 12.84 7.32 4.38
CA PHE A 36 11.96 6.52 3.53
C PHE A 36 12.44 6.44 2.08
N ILE A 37 12.49 5.22 1.53
CA ILE A 37 12.72 5.00 0.11
C ILE A 37 11.62 4.10 -0.46
N GLY A 38 10.92 4.58 -1.49
CA GLY A 38 9.89 3.79 -2.15
C GLY A 38 9.05 4.54 -3.17
N TYR A 39 7.83 4.06 -3.35
CA TYR A 39 6.88 4.58 -4.32
C TYR A 39 5.56 4.91 -3.64
N ARG A 40 5.01 6.08 -3.99
CA ARG A 40 3.68 6.51 -3.59
C ARG A 40 2.76 6.54 -4.80
N PHE A 41 1.56 6.01 -4.61
CA PHE A 41 0.52 5.91 -5.62
C PHE A 41 -0.69 6.73 -5.15
N THR A 42 -1.07 7.77 -5.89
CA THR A 42 -2.14 8.69 -5.50
C THR A 42 -3.24 8.77 -6.54
N ARG A 43 -4.50 8.75 -6.09
CA ARG A 43 -5.69 8.94 -6.90
C ARG A 43 -6.54 10.06 -6.29
N PRO A 44 -6.49 11.29 -6.83
CA PRO A 44 -7.35 12.37 -6.37
C PRO A 44 -8.82 12.12 -6.78
N ARG A 45 -9.76 12.58 -5.95
CA ARG A 45 -11.20 12.63 -6.22
C ARG A 45 -11.77 13.90 -5.59
N GLY A 46 -11.93 14.95 -6.39
CA GLY A 46 -12.23 16.30 -5.88
C GLY A 46 -11.12 16.77 -4.94
N ARG A 47 -11.48 17.22 -3.73
CA ARG A 47 -10.55 17.66 -2.68
C ARG A 47 -9.94 16.52 -1.85
N SER A 48 -10.38 15.28 -2.08
CA SER A 48 -9.89 14.11 -1.34
C SER A 48 -8.87 13.32 -2.15
N VAL A 49 -7.99 12.60 -1.47
CA VAL A 49 -6.97 11.73 -2.08
C VAL A 49 -7.07 10.34 -1.45
N LEU A 50 -7.13 9.33 -2.31
CA LEU A 50 -6.94 7.93 -1.95
C LEU A 50 -5.58 7.49 -2.49
N GLY A 51 -4.85 6.69 -1.74
CA GLY A 51 -3.56 6.20 -2.20
C GLY A 51 -3.03 5.04 -1.40
N PHE A 52 -1.89 4.54 -1.84
CA PHE A 52 -1.08 3.60 -1.10
C PHE A 52 0.39 3.90 -1.37
N ALA A 53 1.27 3.38 -0.51
CA ALA A 53 2.70 3.45 -0.71
C ALA A 53 3.34 2.09 -0.38
N VAL A 54 4.43 1.80 -1.07
CA VAL A 54 5.30 0.65 -0.82
C VAL A 54 6.72 1.15 -0.73
N GLY A 55 7.50 0.62 0.21
CA GLY A 55 8.90 1.00 0.33
C GLY A 55 9.53 0.53 1.62
N PHE A 56 10.62 1.19 1.97
CA PHE A 56 11.40 0.89 3.16
C PHE A 56 11.44 2.11 4.06
N ILE A 57 11.16 1.88 5.35
CA ILE A 57 11.38 2.82 6.42
C ILE A 57 12.81 2.61 6.92
N LEU A 58 13.58 3.68 6.98
CA LEU A 58 15.01 3.68 7.34
C LEU A 58 15.29 4.41 8.66
N GLY A 59 14.28 5.06 9.22
CA GLY A 59 14.35 5.77 10.50
C GLY A 59 12.96 6.10 11.00
N ASP A 60 12.89 6.65 12.21
CA ASP A 60 11.63 6.82 12.93
C ASP A 60 10.74 7.94 12.35
N GLY A 61 9.48 7.95 12.78
CA GLY A 61 8.52 9.03 12.47
C GLY A 61 7.93 9.00 11.06
N VAL A 62 8.14 7.94 10.28
CA VAL A 62 7.58 7.82 8.91
C VAL A 62 6.15 7.30 8.92
N VAL A 63 5.85 6.33 9.81
CA VAL A 63 4.52 5.77 10.04
C VAL A 63 4.34 5.42 11.51
N PRO A 64 3.11 5.38 12.06
CA PRO A 64 2.87 5.12 13.47
C PRO A 64 3.35 3.75 13.98
N SER A 65 3.50 2.77 13.09
CA SER A 65 3.78 1.37 13.46
C SER A 65 5.20 0.89 13.14
N ALA A 66 6.12 1.79 12.77
CA ALA A 66 7.52 1.43 12.61
C ALA A 66 8.18 1.37 13.98
N VAL A 67 8.76 0.21 14.31
CA VAL A 67 9.36 -0.08 15.61
C VAL A 67 10.86 -0.32 15.48
N ASP A 68 11.29 -0.95 14.38
CA ASP A 68 12.68 -1.40 14.23
C ASP A 68 13.20 -1.29 12.78
N PRO A 69 13.57 -0.06 12.32
CA PRO A 69 14.14 0.14 10.99
C PRO A 69 15.46 -0.64 10.75
N PRO A 70 15.72 -1.13 9.52
CA PRO A 70 14.91 -0.95 8.33
C PRO A 70 13.67 -1.85 8.29
N GLU A 71 12.53 -1.31 7.89
CA GLU A 71 11.29 -2.06 7.71
C GLU A 71 10.75 -1.96 6.29
N ALA A 72 10.38 -3.09 5.68
CA ALA A 72 9.56 -3.07 4.49
C ALA A 72 8.12 -2.70 4.89
N VAL A 73 7.54 -1.71 4.22
CA VAL A 73 6.20 -1.19 4.55
C VAL A 73 5.30 -1.14 3.32
N THR A 74 4.05 -1.52 3.50
CA THR A 74 2.95 -1.14 2.61
C THR A 74 1.85 -0.49 3.42
N TYR A 75 1.43 0.72 3.04
CA TYR A 75 0.33 1.37 3.73
C TYR A 75 -0.65 2.02 2.75
N VAL A 76 -1.91 2.08 3.18
CA VAL A 76 -3.02 2.70 2.47
C VAL A 76 -3.38 3.99 3.20
N PHE A 77 -3.62 5.05 2.44
CA PHE A 77 -4.01 6.33 2.99
C PHE A 77 -5.21 6.96 2.29
N VAL A 78 -6.03 7.66 3.06
CA VAL A 78 -7.16 8.44 2.58
C VAL A 78 -7.23 9.76 3.33
N LYS A 79 -7.22 10.87 2.59
CA LYS A 79 -7.28 12.20 3.18
C LYS A 79 -8.27 13.14 2.49
N PRO A 80 -8.91 14.07 3.23
CA PRO A 80 -8.88 14.15 4.69
C PRO A 80 -9.73 13.04 5.33
N VAL A 81 -9.42 12.71 6.59
CA VAL A 81 -10.23 11.83 7.44
C VAL A 81 -11.66 12.38 7.51
N ALA A 82 -12.63 11.47 7.68
CA ALA A 82 -14.07 11.78 7.75
C ALA A 82 -14.70 12.42 6.48
N SER A 83 -13.95 12.67 5.41
CA SER A 83 -14.50 13.06 4.10
C SER A 83 -15.47 12.02 3.54
N ALA A 84 -16.31 12.41 2.58
CA ALA A 84 -17.24 11.48 1.91
C ALA A 84 -16.49 10.28 1.30
N LEU A 85 -15.32 10.52 0.69
CA LEU A 85 -14.45 9.46 0.17
C LEU A 85 -13.95 8.56 1.30
N HIS A 86 -13.45 9.12 2.41
CA HIS A 86 -13.00 8.35 3.57
C HIS A 86 -14.10 7.45 4.12
N ARG A 87 -15.31 7.99 4.32
CA ARG A 87 -16.45 7.20 4.80
C ARG A 87 -16.80 6.06 3.83
N GLU A 88 -16.77 6.33 2.52
CA GLU A 88 -17.05 5.36 1.46
C GLU A 88 -16.04 4.19 1.47
N VAL A 89 -14.75 4.51 1.54
CA VAL A 89 -13.68 3.52 1.29
C VAL A 89 -13.02 2.96 2.55
N VAL A 90 -13.21 3.61 3.71
CA VAL A 90 -12.65 3.21 5.02
C VAL A 90 -13.75 2.83 6.00
N SER A 91 -14.63 3.77 6.36
CA SER A 91 -15.49 3.63 7.54
C SER A 91 -16.66 2.65 7.36
N ARG A 92 -17.36 2.71 6.21
CA ARG A 92 -18.59 1.92 5.98
C ARG A 92 -18.38 0.41 6.14
N PRO A 93 -19.40 -0.33 6.59
CA PRO A 93 -19.39 -1.79 6.50
C PRO A 93 -19.14 -2.22 5.05
N ARG A 94 -18.21 -3.17 4.83
CA ARG A 94 -17.78 -3.67 3.51
C ARG A 94 -17.02 -2.66 2.63
N SER A 95 -16.47 -1.60 3.22
CA SER A 95 -15.58 -0.66 2.54
C SER A 95 -14.36 -1.36 1.89
N LEU A 96 -13.71 -0.67 0.96
CA LEU A 96 -12.52 -1.22 0.26
C LEU A 96 -11.41 -1.58 1.24
N VAL A 97 -11.13 -0.72 2.22
CA VAL A 97 -10.04 -0.93 3.19
C VAL A 97 -10.40 -2.04 4.18
N ARG A 98 -11.65 -2.15 4.64
CA ARG A 98 -12.06 -3.29 5.48
C ARG A 98 -11.96 -4.61 4.74
N ARG A 99 -12.29 -4.64 3.44
CA ARG A 99 -12.07 -5.82 2.61
C ARG A 99 -10.59 -6.14 2.47
N LEU A 100 -9.73 -5.15 2.23
CA LEU A 100 -8.27 -5.33 2.20
C LEU A 100 -7.74 -5.99 3.47
N VAL A 101 -8.13 -5.48 4.64
CA VAL A 101 -7.70 -6.01 5.94
C VAL A 101 -8.11 -7.48 6.06
N ARG A 102 -9.38 -7.79 5.80
CA ARG A 102 -9.88 -9.16 5.83
C ARG A 102 -9.18 -10.09 4.82
N GLU A 103 -8.92 -9.65 3.59
CA GLU A 103 -8.20 -10.47 2.62
C GLU A 103 -6.74 -10.72 3.05
N SER A 104 -6.14 -9.80 3.80
CA SER A 104 -4.78 -9.92 4.31
C SER A 104 -4.64 -10.85 5.51
N GLU A 105 -5.73 -11.17 6.23
CA GLU A 105 -5.72 -12.15 7.33
C GLU A 105 -5.34 -13.56 6.87
N ARG A 106 -5.42 -13.83 5.56
CA ARG A 106 -5.03 -15.11 4.95
C ARG A 106 -3.53 -15.26 4.69
N VAL A 107 -2.73 -14.22 4.97
CA VAL A 107 -1.28 -14.23 4.76
C VAL A 107 -0.57 -13.83 6.04
N ALA A 108 0.69 -14.21 6.18
CA ALA A 108 1.51 -13.77 7.30
C ALA A 108 1.62 -12.23 7.32
N LEU A 109 1.54 -11.65 8.52
CA LEU A 109 1.57 -10.20 8.77
C LEU A 109 0.39 -9.48 8.09
N PRO A 110 -0.84 -9.54 8.62
CA PRO A 110 -1.98 -8.82 8.05
C PRO A 110 -1.80 -7.30 8.13
N PHE A 111 -2.61 -6.54 7.38
CA PHE A 111 -2.69 -5.09 7.55
C PHE A 111 -3.34 -4.76 8.90
N ALA A 112 -2.62 -4.05 9.75
CA ALA A 112 -3.21 -3.35 10.89
C ALA A 112 -4.15 -2.24 10.39
N PHE A 113 -5.32 -2.10 11.00
CA PHE A 113 -6.38 -1.20 10.56
C PHE A 113 -6.63 -0.11 11.58
N ASP A 114 -6.58 1.15 11.14
CA ASP A 114 -6.92 2.32 11.94
C ASP A 114 -7.88 3.24 11.15
N PRO A 115 -9.20 3.14 11.37
CA PRO A 115 -10.17 3.96 10.64
C PRO A 115 -10.16 5.44 11.03
N ALA A 116 -9.44 5.85 12.09
CA ALA A 116 -9.37 7.23 12.55
C ALA A 116 -8.18 8.01 11.97
N SER A 117 -7.21 7.30 11.37
CA SER A 117 -6.00 7.89 10.80
C SER A 117 -6.09 8.09 9.29
N GLU A 118 -5.33 9.07 8.78
CA GLU A 118 -5.11 9.20 7.33
C GLU A 118 -4.46 7.94 6.76
N ILE A 119 -3.55 7.31 7.51
CA ILE A 119 -2.99 6.00 7.19
C ILE A 119 -3.90 4.95 7.80
N CYS A 120 -4.89 4.53 7.03
CA CYS A 120 -5.98 3.70 7.54
C CYS A 120 -5.69 2.20 7.52
N ALA A 121 -4.68 1.76 6.79
CA ALA A 121 -4.21 0.39 6.84
C ALA A 121 -2.69 0.35 6.65
N ILE A 122 -1.98 -0.39 7.49
CA ILE A 122 -0.55 -0.51 7.42
C ILE A 122 -0.10 -1.95 7.62
N ARG A 123 0.86 -2.37 6.81
CA ARG A 123 1.54 -3.65 6.94
C ARG A 123 3.03 -3.36 6.95
N THR A 124 3.75 -3.90 7.93
CA THR A 124 5.20 -3.77 8.04
C THR A 124 5.85 -5.13 8.22
N ARG A 125 7.14 -5.20 7.90
CA ARG A 125 8.02 -6.32 8.20
C ARG A 125 9.40 -5.77 8.53
N SER A 126 9.92 -6.12 9.71
CA SER A 126 11.31 -5.83 10.05
C SER A 126 12.25 -6.56 9.10
N MET A 127 13.22 -5.83 8.58
CA MET A 127 14.29 -6.33 7.72
C MET A 127 15.64 -6.32 8.43
N ARG A 128 15.69 -5.89 9.70
CA ARG A 128 16.92 -5.71 10.47
C ARG A 128 17.69 -7.03 10.64
N ALA A 129 16.98 -8.10 10.99
CA ALA A 129 17.55 -9.43 11.19
C ALA A 129 17.68 -10.26 9.90
N VAL A 130 17.26 -9.71 8.75
CA VAL A 130 17.31 -10.44 7.48
C VAL A 130 18.74 -10.39 6.93
N PRO A 131 19.36 -11.54 6.61
CA PRO A 131 20.68 -11.58 5.98
C PRO A 131 20.70 -10.78 4.66
N PRO A 132 21.80 -10.09 4.33
CA PRO A 132 21.93 -9.32 3.08
C PRO A 132 21.52 -10.10 1.83
N GLU A 133 21.92 -11.37 1.75
CA GLU A 133 21.71 -12.25 0.60
C GLU A 133 20.22 -12.57 0.37
N LEU A 134 19.42 -12.51 1.44
CA LEU A 134 17.98 -12.79 1.42
C LEU A 134 17.12 -11.52 1.43
N PHE A 135 17.71 -10.36 1.71
CA PHE A 135 16.99 -9.11 1.91
C PHE A 135 16.04 -8.81 0.75
N ALA A 136 16.56 -8.81 -0.48
CA ALA A 136 15.78 -8.48 -1.66
C ALA A 136 14.67 -9.50 -1.96
N LEU A 137 14.91 -10.77 -1.68
CA LEU A 137 13.91 -11.83 -1.84
C LEU A 137 12.78 -11.68 -0.83
N VAL A 138 13.11 -11.53 0.45
CA VAL A 138 12.15 -11.39 1.55
C VAL A 138 11.30 -10.13 1.38
N ALA A 139 11.92 -9.00 1.02
CA ALA A 139 11.19 -7.77 0.78
C ALA A 139 10.30 -7.86 -0.46
N SER A 140 10.78 -8.50 -1.54
CA SER A 140 9.97 -8.72 -2.75
C SER A 140 8.72 -9.54 -2.46
N ASP A 141 8.88 -10.65 -1.73
CA ASP A 141 7.79 -11.51 -1.30
C ASP A 141 6.76 -10.74 -0.47
N PHE A 142 7.24 -9.99 0.51
CA PHE A 142 6.40 -9.11 1.33
C PHE A 142 5.56 -8.16 0.45
N PHE A 143 6.19 -7.44 -0.48
CA PHE A 143 5.47 -6.51 -1.36
C PHE A 143 4.48 -7.21 -2.28
N LEU A 144 4.84 -8.38 -2.84
CA LEU A 144 3.95 -9.16 -3.70
C LEU A 144 2.68 -9.60 -2.96
N HIS A 145 2.81 -10.06 -1.71
CA HIS A 145 1.66 -10.38 -0.86
C HIS A 145 0.81 -9.15 -0.52
N SER A 146 1.44 -7.98 -0.33
CA SER A 146 0.71 -6.73 -0.14
C SER A 146 -0.09 -6.36 -1.39
N TYR A 147 0.53 -6.46 -2.58
CA TYR A 147 -0.13 -6.23 -3.86
C TYR A 147 -1.31 -7.18 -4.10
N ARG A 148 -1.16 -8.48 -3.76
CA ARG A 148 -2.25 -9.45 -3.85
C ARG A 148 -3.46 -9.05 -3.02
N SER A 149 -3.25 -8.54 -1.80
CA SER A 149 -4.32 -8.06 -0.91
C SER A 149 -4.99 -6.79 -1.47
N LEU A 150 -4.20 -5.86 -2.02
CA LEU A 150 -4.70 -4.66 -2.71
C LEU A 150 -5.53 -5.00 -3.96
N TRP A 151 -5.13 -6.04 -4.70
CA TRP A 151 -5.84 -6.47 -5.90
C TRP A 151 -7.15 -7.19 -5.57
N SER A 152 -7.10 -8.19 -4.69
CA SER A 152 -8.26 -9.02 -4.30
C SER A 152 -9.36 -8.22 -3.59
N SER A 153 -9.01 -7.19 -2.82
CA SER A 153 -9.97 -6.27 -2.22
C SER A 153 -10.67 -5.34 -3.24
N GLY A 154 -10.15 -5.27 -4.47
CA GLY A 154 -10.59 -4.34 -5.50
C GLY A 154 -10.08 -2.91 -5.29
N PHE A 155 -9.13 -2.69 -4.38
CA PHE A 155 -8.56 -1.37 -4.10
C PHE A 155 -7.88 -0.76 -5.34
N LEU A 156 -7.16 -1.61 -6.09
CA LEU A 156 -6.50 -1.23 -7.35
C LEU A 156 -7.48 -1.11 -8.53
N GLY A 157 -8.72 -1.58 -8.37
CA GLY A 157 -9.71 -1.62 -9.44
C GLY A 157 -10.22 -0.23 -9.85
N PRO A 158 -10.82 -0.12 -11.05
CA PRO A 158 -11.62 1.04 -11.40
C PRO A 158 -12.80 1.11 -10.42
N VAL A 159 -13.01 2.28 -9.80
CA VAL A 159 -14.29 2.57 -9.14
C VAL A 159 -15.33 2.41 -10.25
N ARG A 160 -16.16 1.37 -10.19
CA ARG A 160 -17.28 1.21 -11.12
C ARG A 160 -18.07 2.50 -11.03
N GLY A 161 -18.03 3.31 -12.09
CA GLY A 161 -19.07 4.31 -12.31
C GLY A 161 -20.44 3.60 -12.32
N PRO A 162 -21.55 4.32 -12.13
CA PRO A 162 -22.87 3.71 -12.14
C PRO A 162 -22.96 2.78 -13.35
N ARG A 163 -23.25 1.50 -13.09
CA ARG A 163 -23.51 0.51 -14.15
C ARG A 163 -24.60 1.13 -15.03
N ARG A 164 -24.26 1.60 -16.24
CA ARG A 164 -25.28 1.92 -17.23
C ARG A 164 -26.06 0.63 -17.40
N ARG A 165 -27.31 0.62 -16.92
CA ARG A 165 -28.28 -0.44 -17.23
C ARG A 165 -28.31 -0.51 -18.74
N ILE A 166 -27.76 -1.58 -19.31
CA ILE A 166 -27.96 -1.90 -20.71
C ILE A 166 -29.46 -2.17 -20.83
N ARG A 167 -30.21 -1.20 -21.33
CA ARG A 167 -31.59 -1.42 -21.77
C ARG A 167 -31.49 -2.41 -22.92
N LYS A 168 -31.88 -3.67 -22.69
CA LYS A 168 -32.21 -4.58 -23.79
C LYS A 168 -33.38 -3.93 -24.54
N ARG A 169 -33.14 -3.47 -25.76
CA ARG A 169 -34.23 -3.20 -26.70
C ARG A 169 -34.85 -4.57 -27.02
N ARG A 170 -36.13 -4.71 -26.71
CA ARG A 170 -36.99 -5.72 -27.32
C ARG A 170 -37.29 -5.28 -28.75
#